data_AF-A0A2R6S4X4-F1
#
_entry.id   AF-A0A2R6S4X4-F1
#
_cell.length_a   1.000
_cell.length_b   1.000
_cell.length_c   1.000
_cell.angle_alpha   90.00
_cell.angle_beta   90.00
_cell.angle_gamma   90.00
#
_symmetry.space_group_name_H-M   'P 1'
#
loop_
_entity.id
_entity.type
_entity.pdbx_description
1 polymer ?
#
loop_
_entity_poly.entity_id
_entity_poly.type
_entity_poly.pdbx_seq_one_letter_code
_entity_poly.pdbx_strand_id
1 'polypeptide(L)'
;MSSLTSPVNTATGSNGNSHPLVSPIRELVKKLPPRQHLEELLTSFFTERNWQYSISERWFRALCQKMWMHLEIRCTPSCRTQDGGCEACKEEINPHWLSLLFSVLALAPASGKAAKNSAGYFMAALTAKRLVEDILLASPVYSTSEGAVHGGVLGCIAAVFQAAYLGDRGRVSEAWKLIGRHVIIRLQQYSFTHDISSTVLCEVPRQWVCTAILGGRNGKPCTK
;
A
#
# COMPACT_ATOMS: atom_id res chain seq x y z
N MET A 1 -56.93 26.74 -22.94
CA MET A 1 -56.46 25.44 -22.45
C MET A 1 -55.08 25.22 -23.07
N SER A 2 -54.04 25.66 -22.38
CA SER A 2 -52.70 25.82 -22.93
C SER A 2 -51.82 24.63 -22.59
N SER A 3 -51.18 24.11 -23.63
CA SER A 3 -50.29 22.95 -23.62
C SER A 3 -49.09 23.09 -22.69
N LEU A 4 -48.86 22.07 -21.87
CA LEU A 4 -47.60 21.83 -21.16
C LEU A 4 -46.90 20.66 -21.86
N THR A 5 -45.86 20.96 -22.64
CA THR A 5 -44.83 19.97 -22.99
C THR A 5 -43.48 20.57 -22.62
N SER A 6 -42.91 20.08 -21.53
CA SER A 6 -41.52 20.34 -21.18
C SER A 6 -40.64 19.28 -21.83
N PRO A 7 -39.52 19.64 -22.47
CA PRO A 7 -38.57 18.66 -22.96
C PRO A 7 -37.77 18.07 -21.80
N VAL A 8 -37.77 16.74 -21.71
CA VAL A 8 -36.80 15.97 -20.93
C VAL A 8 -35.45 16.12 -21.63
N ASN A 9 -34.57 16.96 -21.07
CA ASN A 9 -33.16 16.97 -21.42
C ASN A 9 -32.49 15.76 -20.75
N THR A 10 -32.44 14.65 -21.47
CA THR A 10 -31.52 13.55 -21.18
C THR A 10 -30.11 14.02 -21.52
N ALA A 11 -29.41 14.56 -20.53
CA ALA A 11 -27.98 14.78 -20.59
C ALA A 11 -27.26 13.43 -20.54
N THR A 12 -27.15 12.74 -21.69
CA THR A 12 -26.15 11.69 -21.90
C THR A 12 -24.79 12.37 -22.09
N GLY A 13 -24.23 12.86 -20.99
CA GLY A 13 -22.81 13.12 -20.90
C GLY A 13 -22.09 11.79 -20.94
N SER A 14 -21.57 11.43 -22.11
CA SER A 14 -20.54 10.41 -22.28
C SER A 14 -19.29 10.89 -21.54
N ASN A 15 -19.29 10.74 -20.22
CA ASN A 15 -18.10 10.86 -19.41
C ASN A 15 -17.30 9.57 -19.64
N GLY A 16 -16.15 9.71 -20.28
CA GLY A 16 -15.24 8.60 -20.59
C GLY A 16 -15.09 7.65 -19.41
N ASN A 17 -15.15 6.35 -19.71
CA ASN A 17 -15.09 5.23 -18.77
C ASN A 17 -13.71 5.09 -18.10
N SER A 18 -13.18 6.15 -17.50
CA SER A 18 -12.06 6.02 -16.57
C SER A 18 -12.56 5.27 -15.33
N HIS A 19 -12.05 4.06 -15.13
CA HIS A 19 -12.36 3.23 -13.97
C HIS A 19 -12.17 4.08 -12.69
N PRO A 20 -13.15 4.12 -11.76
CA PRO A 20 -13.16 5.05 -10.62
C PRO A 20 -11.94 4.94 -9.69
N LEU A 21 -11.14 3.87 -9.85
CA LEU A 21 -9.93 3.57 -9.09
C LEU A 21 -8.65 4.17 -9.67
N VAL A 22 -8.62 4.48 -10.97
CA VAL A 22 -7.40 4.96 -11.66
C VAL A 22 -6.94 6.30 -11.08
N SER A 23 -7.90 7.19 -10.79
CA SER A 23 -7.60 8.54 -10.30
C SER A 23 -6.97 8.52 -8.89
N PRO A 24 -7.54 7.83 -7.88
CA PRO A 24 -6.92 7.69 -6.56
C PRO A 24 -5.50 7.11 -6.57
N ILE A 25 -5.22 6.09 -7.39
CA ILE A 25 -3.87 5.51 -7.49
C ILE A 25 -2.89 6.53 -8.05
N ARG A 26 -3.28 7.29 -9.09
CA ARG A 26 -2.43 8.35 -9.66
C ARG A 26 -2.14 9.45 -8.64
N GLU A 27 -3.10 9.83 -7.81
CA GLU A 27 -2.87 10.79 -6.73
C GLU A 27 -1.90 10.26 -5.66
N LEU A 28 -1.90 8.96 -5.38
CA LEU A 28 -0.90 8.34 -4.51
C LEU A 28 0.49 8.33 -5.14
N VAL A 29 0.59 7.98 -6.43
CA VAL A 29 1.84 7.98 -7.17
C VAL A 29 2.49 9.37 -7.19
N LYS A 30 1.70 10.44 -7.32
CA LYS A 30 2.20 11.84 -7.23
C LYS A 30 2.87 12.18 -5.89
N LYS A 31 2.58 11.42 -4.83
CA LYS A 31 3.20 11.60 -3.51
C LYS A 31 4.54 10.87 -3.38
N LEU A 32 4.95 10.09 -4.38
CA LEU A 32 6.27 9.45 -4.38
C LEU A 32 7.36 10.53 -4.43
N PRO A 33 8.41 10.41 -3.61
CA PRO A 33 9.56 11.29 -3.73
C PRO A 33 10.29 11.04 -5.06
N PRO A 34 11.14 11.99 -5.51
CA PRO A 34 12.03 11.78 -6.64
C PRO A 34 12.84 10.49 -6.48
N ARG A 35 13.09 9.78 -7.58
CA ARG A 35 13.73 8.45 -7.58
C ARG A 35 15.03 8.40 -6.77
N GLN A 36 15.93 9.38 -6.95
CA GLN A 36 17.17 9.48 -6.19
C GLN A 36 16.90 9.53 -4.67
N HIS A 37 15.93 10.35 -4.27
CA HIS A 37 15.58 10.52 -2.87
C HIS A 37 14.94 9.26 -2.26
N LEU A 38 14.14 8.55 -3.06
CA LEU A 38 13.59 7.25 -2.67
C LEU A 38 14.71 6.24 -2.39
N GLU A 39 15.72 6.14 -3.26
CA GLU A 39 16.84 5.21 -3.09
C GLU A 39 17.68 5.52 -1.83
N GLU A 40 17.88 6.80 -1.50
CA GLU A 40 18.54 7.25 -0.27
C GLU A 40 17.77 6.78 0.99
N LEU A 41 16.44 6.97 0.99
CA LEU A 41 15.56 6.54 2.08
C LEU A 41 15.56 5.02 2.23
N LEU A 42 15.49 4.28 1.13
CA LEU A 42 15.56 2.82 1.15
C LEU A 42 16.90 2.33 1.68
N THR A 43 18.01 2.92 1.23
CA THR A 43 19.35 2.55 1.71
C THR A 43 19.47 2.76 3.21
N SER A 44 18.96 3.88 3.72
CA SER A 44 18.94 4.16 5.16
C SER A 44 18.09 3.15 5.93
N PHE A 45 16.88 2.83 5.44
CA PHE A 45 16.02 1.82 6.05
C PHE A 45 16.68 0.43 6.08
N PHE A 46 17.22 -0.03 4.95
CA PHE A 46 17.83 -1.36 4.85
C PHE A 46 19.09 -1.51 5.70
N THR A 47 19.85 -0.43 5.85
CA THR A 47 21.06 -0.40 6.68
C THR A 47 20.74 -0.39 8.18
N GLU A 48 19.77 0.42 8.62
CA GLU A 48 19.58 0.70 10.05
C GLU A 48 18.40 -0.03 10.71
N ARG A 49 17.35 -0.36 9.95
CA ARG A 49 16.07 -0.88 10.49
C ARG A 49 15.69 -2.26 9.99
N ASN A 50 16.12 -2.66 8.79
CA ASN A 50 15.67 -3.92 8.19
C ASN A 50 16.08 -5.17 9.00
N TRP A 51 17.11 -5.10 9.85
CA TRP A 51 17.45 -6.21 10.76
C TRP A 51 16.27 -6.62 11.67
N GLN A 52 15.34 -5.70 11.96
CA GLN A 52 14.14 -5.97 12.75
C GLN A 52 13.05 -6.70 11.97
N TYR A 53 13.11 -6.70 10.64
CA TYR A 53 12.03 -7.16 9.76
C TYR A 53 12.46 -8.29 8.82
N SER A 54 13.78 -8.45 8.61
CA SER A 54 14.36 -9.50 7.76
C SER A 54 13.81 -9.55 6.33
N ILE A 55 13.46 -8.39 5.75
CA ILE A 55 12.99 -8.34 4.36
C ILE A 55 14.20 -8.43 3.41
N SER A 56 14.05 -9.20 2.34
CA SER A 56 15.05 -9.26 1.28
C SER A 56 15.13 -7.92 0.54
N GLU A 57 16.25 -7.21 0.73
CA GLU A 57 16.53 -5.95 0.04
C GLU A 57 16.51 -6.11 -1.48
N ARG A 58 17.12 -7.18 -2.00
CA ARG A 58 17.14 -7.48 -3.44
C ARG A 58 15.73 -7.58 -4.02
N TRP A 59 14.84 -8.30 -3.33
CA TRP A 59 13.44 -8.43 -3.75
C TRP A 59 12.73 -7.07 -3.73
N PHE A 60 12.89 -6.29 -2.66
CA PHE A 60 12.22 -5.01 -2.51
C PHE A 60 12.66 -4.00 -3.57
N ARG A 61 13.97 -3.91 -3.85
CA ARG A 61 14.52 -3.04 -4.90
C ARG A 61 14.11 -3.50 -6.30
N ALA A 62 14.01 -4.80 -6.55
CA ALA A 62 13.48 -5.31 -7.83
C ALA A 62 12.02 -4.90 -8.04
N LEU A 63 11.19 -4.89 -6.99
CA LEU A 63 9.82 -4.37 -7.08
C LEU A 63 9.77 -2.86 -7.31
N CYS A 64 10.67 -2.09 -6.67
CA CYS A 64 10.81 -0.66 -6.96
C CYS A 64 11.18 -0.41 -8.42
N GLN A 65 12.14 -1.17 -8.96
CA GLN A 65 12.53 -1.08 -10.36
C GLN A 65 11.35 -1.40 -11.30
N LYS A 66 10.59 -2.47 -11.03
CA LYS A 66 9.37 -2.80 -11.78
C LYS A 66 8.37 -1.65 -11.76
N MET A 67 8.07 -1.11 -10.58
CA MET A 67 7.19 0.05 -10.43
C MET A 67 7.67 1.24 -11.28
N TRP A 68 8.96 1.59 -11.22
CA TRP A 68 9.51 2.70 -12.01
C TRP A 68 9.45 2.42 -13.51
N MET A 69 9.73 1.20 -13.96
CA MET A 69 9.56 0.82 -15.37
C MET A 69 8.12 1.06 -15.82
N HIS A 70 7.12 0.65 -15.04
CA HIS A 70 5.71 0.92 -15.36
C HIS A 70 5.39 2.42 -15.38
N LEU A 71 5.96 3.22 -14.46
CA LEU A 71 5.78 4.68 -14.44
C LEU A 71 6.43 5.41 -15.61
N GLU A 72 7.51 4.85 -16.15
CA GLU A 72 8.25 5.41 -17.29
C GLU A 72 7.53 5.15 -18.62
N ILE A 73 6.65 4.14 -18.69
CA ILE A 73 5.81 3.90 -19.87
C ILE A 73 4.79 5.05 -19.95
N ARG A 74 5.14 6.07 -20.74
CA ARG A 74 4.24 7.20 -21.00
C ARG A 74 3.12 6.74 -21.92
N CYS A 75 1.86 6.97 -21.54
CA CYS A 75 0.80 6.91 -22.54
C CYS A 75 1.00 8.03 -23.55
N THR A 76 0.89 7.66 -24.83
CA THR A 76 0.94 8.60 -25.94
C THR A 76 -0.16 9.66 -25.78
N PRO A 77 0.04 10.90 -26.26
CA PRO A 77 -0.94 11.98 -26.15
C PRO A 77 -2.32 11.60 -26.69
N SER A 78 -2.36 10.73 -27.71
CA SER A 78 -3.58 10.19 -28.34
C SER A 78 -4.36 9.21 -27.47
N CYS A 79 -3.80 8.71 -26.35
CA CYS A 79 -4.54 7.81 -25.47
C CYS A 79 -5.54 8.53 -24.55
N ARG A 80 -5.40 9.86 -24.37
CA ARG A 80 -6.38 10.63 -23.58
C ARG A 80 -7.76 10.69 -24.23
N THR A 81 -7.86 10.40 -25.53
CA THR A 81 -9.10 10.49 -26.31
C THR A 81 -9.80 9.15 -26.56
N GLN A 82 -9.18 8.00 -26.24
CA GLN A 82 -9.78 6.68 -26.38
C GLN A 82 -9.68 5.90 -25.06
N ASP A 83 -10.75 5.96 -24.24
CA ASP A 83 -11.14 5.02 -23.17
C ASP A 83 -10.05 4.25 -22.41
N GLY A 84 -8.90 4.88 -22.11
CA GLY A 84 -7.81 4.21 -21.39
C GLY A 84 -7.22 2.98 -22.11
N GLY A 85 -7.24 2.97 -23.45
CA GLY A 85 -6.86 1.80 -24.26
C GLY A 85 -5.38 1.38 -24.23
N CYS A 86 -4.43 2.29 -23.94
CA CYS A 86 -2.99 1.97 -23.85
C CYS A 86 -2.70 1.00 -22.70
N GLU A 87 -1.73 0.11 -22.87
CA GLU A 87 -1.30 -0.78 -21.78
C GLU A 87 -0.88 -0.01 -20.53
N ALA A 88 -0.23 1.15 -20.66
CA ALA A 88 0.11 1.99 -19.50
C ALA A 88 -1.09 2.66 -18.80
N CYS A 89 -2.27 2.73 -19.42
CA CYS A 89 -3.51 3.12 -18.72
C CYS A 89 -4.21 1.92 -18.07
N LYS A 90 -3.89 0.69 -18.52
CA LYS A 90 -4.47 -0.56 -18.01
C LYS A 90 -3.63 -1.18 -16.89
N GLU A 91 -2.31 -1.02 -16.93
CA GLU A 91 -1.41 -1.46 -15.87
C GLU A 91 -1.44 -0.47 -14.70
N GLU A 92 -2.33 -0.75 -13.76
CA GLU A 92 -2.37 -0.02 -12.49
C GLU A 92 -1.31 -0.53 -11.52
N ILE A 93 -0.59 0.38 -10.87
CA ILE A 93 0.30 0.02 -9.77
C ILE A 93 -0.55 -0.52 -8.62
N ASN A 94 -0.20 -1.70 -8.15
CA ASN A 94 -0.88 -2.34 -7.05
C ASN A 94 -0.88 -1.43 -5.79
N PRO A 95 -2.05 -1.03 -5.27
CA PRO A 95 -2.12 -0.13 -4.12
C PRO A 95 -1.62 -0.77 -2.81
N HIS A 96 -1.60 -2.10 -2.70
CA HIS A 96 -0.95 -2.81 -1.59
C HIS A 96 0.57 -2.59 -1.61
N TRP A 97 1.18 -2.60 -2.80
CA TRP A 97 2.61 -2.28 -2.95
C TRP A 97 2.89 -0.83 -2.55
N LEU A 98 2.06 0.13 -2.98
CA LEU A 98 2.21 1.53 -2.56
C LEU A 98 2.08 1.70 -1.05
N SER A 99 1.13 1.00 -0.42
CA SER A 99 0.98 1.03 1.04
C SER A 99 2.24 0.51 1.75
N LEU A 100 2.80 -0.60 1.28
CA LEU A 100 4.06 -1.13 1.80
C LEU A 100 5.23 -0.16 1.60
N LEU A 101 5.41 0.33 0.38
CA LEU A 101 6.50 1.25 0.04
C LEU A 101 6.48 2.49 0.91
N PHE A 102 5.33 3.18 1.00
CA PHE A 102 5.20 4.36 1.85
C PHE A 102 5.40 4.05 3.34
N SER A 103 5.04 2.85 3.81
CA SER A 103 5.29 2.45 5.20
C SER A 103 6.77 2.28 5.49
N VAL A 104 7.53 1.72 4.55
CA VAL A 104 8.99 1.61 4.62
C VAL A 104 9.64 3.00 4.60
N LEU A 105 9.21 3.88 3.69
CA LEU A 105 9.71 5.26 3.64
C LEU A 105 9.42 6.05 4.92
N ALA A 106 8.27 5.79 5.57
CA ALA A 106 7.92 6.43 6.83
C ALA A 106 8.80 5.99 8.01
N LEU A 107 9.36 4.78 7.93
CA LEU A 107 10.27 4.21 8.94
C LEU A 107 11.75 4.44 8.63
N ALA A 108 12.08 4.93 7.43
CA ALA A 108 13.44 5.27 7.09
C ALA A 108 14.01 6.25 8.13
N PRO A 109 15.19 5.97 8.69
CA PRO A 109 15.86 6.84 9.64
C PRO A 109 16.01 8.26 9.08
N ALA A 110 15.81 9.22 9.97
CA ALA A 110 15.92 10.62 9.69
C ALA A 110 17.39 11.06 9.61
N SER A 111 18.14 10.64 8.59
CA SER A 111 19.49 11.18 8.34
C SER A 111 19.42 12.36 7.35
N GLY A 112 19.90 13.53 7.78
CA GLY A 112 20.02 14.72 6.94
C GLY A 112 18.69 15.34 6.46
N LYS A 113 18.68 15.87 5.23
CA LYS A 113 17.53 16.58 4.64
C LYS A 113 16.34 15.65 4.31
N ALA A 114 16.57 14.33 4.28
CA ALA A 114 15.58 13.32 3.91
C ALA A 114 14.52 13.04 4.98
N ALA A 115 14.83 13.38 6.23
CA ALA A 115 14.00 13.15 7.41
C ALA A 115 12.64 13.86 7.43
N LYS A 116 12.47 14.93 6.64
CA LYS A 116 11.43 15.94 6.93
C LYS A 116 9.98 15.48 6.66
N ASN A 117 9.77 14.35 5.98
CA ASN A 117 8.42 13.97 5.52
C ASN A 117 7.94 12.57 5.96
N SER A 118 8.49 12.00 7.03
CA SER A 118 8.09 10.67 7.51
C SER A 118 6.58 10.57 7.76
N ALA A 119 5.97 11.62 8.31
CA ALA A 119 4.53 11.70 8.56
C ALA A 119 3.71 11.77 7.28
N GLY A 120 4.18 12.48 6.26
CA GLY A 120 3.51 12.51 4.96
C GLY A 120 3.51 11.14 4.29
N TYR A 121 4.63 10.41 4.34
CA TYR A 121 4.69 9.03 3.85
C TYR A 121 3.77 8.10 4.63
N PHE A 122 3.74 8.20 5.97
CA PHE A 122 2.81 7.40 6.77
C PHE A 122 1.34 7.66 6.39
N MET A 123 0.96 8.93 6.19
CA MET A 123 -0.39 9.27 5.75
C MET A 123 -0.69 8.72 4.34
N ALA A 124 0.27 8.80 3.41
CA ALA A 124 0.13 8.20 2.08
C ALA A 124 -0.03 6.66 2.16
N ALA A 125 0.68 5.99 3.06
CA ALA A 125 0.54 4.55 3.31
C ALA A 125 -0.87 4.18 3.78
N LEU A 126 -1.43 4.97 4.71
CA LEU A 126 -2.80 4.79 5.19
C LEU A 126 -3.85 5.09 4.11
N THR A 127 -3.62 6.11 3.26
CA THR A 127 -4.51 6.40 2.12
C THR A 127 -4.50 5.24 1.12
N ALA A 128 -3.33 4.70 0.77
CA ALA A 128 -3.22 3.53 -0.11
C ALA A 128 -3.92 2.30 0.48
N LYS A 129 -3.81 2.09 1.79
CA LYS A 129 -4.50 1.02 2.50
C LYS A 129 -6.03 1.16 2.46
N ARG A 130 -6.57 2.36 2.70
CA ARG A 130 -8.02 2.60 2.60
C ARG A 130 -8.52 2.36 1.18
N LEU A 131 -7.75 2.80 0.18
CA LEU A 131 -8.08 2.54 -1.21
C LEU A 131 -8.17 1.05 -1.51
N VAL A 132 -7.24 0.23 -1.01
CA VAL A 132 -7.34 -1.24 -1.09
C VAL A 132 -8.65 -1.76 -0.50
N GLU A 133 -9.03 -1.29 0.70
CA GLU A 133 -10.26 -1.72 1.37
C GLU A 133 -11.49 -1.35 0.53
N ASP A 134 -11.54 -0.13 -0.02
CA ASP A 134 -12.61 0.34 -0.91
C ASP A 134 -12.69 -0.50 -2.19
N ILE A 135 -11.55 -0.87 -2.78
CA ILE A 135 -11.48 -1.72 -4.00
C ILE A 135 -12.05 -3.10 -3.72
N LEU A 136 -11.65 -3.72 -2.61
CA LEU A 136 -12.12 -5.05 -2.22
C LEU A 136 -13.63 -5.08 -1.93
N LEU A 137 -14.17 -3.99 -1.37
CA LEU A 137 -15.61 -3.83 -1.14
C LEU A 137 -16.38 -3.59 -2.45
N ALA A 138 -15.80 -2.82 -3.39
CA ALA A 138 -16.45 -2.47 -4.64
C ALA A 138 -16.44 -3.60 -5.69
N SER A 139 -15.43 -4.49 -5.66
CA SER A 139 -15.32 -5.57 -6.65
C SER A 139 -14.90 -6.90 -6.00
N PRO A 140 -15.87 -7.79 -5.72
CA PRO A 140 -15.60 -9.12 -5.18
C PRO A 140 -14.70 -9.98 -6.09
N VAL A 141 -14.73 -9.72 -7.40
CA VAL A 141 -13.91 -10.42 -8.41
C VAL A 141 -12.41 -10.20 -8.18
N TYR A 142 -12.02 -9.06 -7.59
CA TYR A 142 -10.63 -8.86 -7.20
C TYR A 142 -10.21 -9.87 -6.13
N SER A 143 -11.10 -10.24 -5.20
CA SER A 143 -10.78 -11.14 -4.09
C SER A 143 -10.41 -12.56 -4.51
N THR A 144 -10.80 -13.00 -5.71
CA THR A 144 -10.53 -14.35 -6.23
C THR A 144 -9.34 -14.40 -7.20
N SER A 145 -8.75 -13.26 -7.56
CA SER A 145 -7.57 -13.22 -8.44
C SER A 145 -6.28 -13.58 -7.70
N GLU A 146 -5.34 -14.27 -8.37
CA GLU A 146 -4.01 -14.55 -7.81
C GLU A 146 -3.28 -13.27 -7.37
N GLY A 147 -3.54 -12.14 -8.06
CA GLY A 147 -3.01 -10.83 -7.71
C GLY A 147 -3.47 -10.31 -6.33
N ALA A 148 -4.66 -10.69 -5.88
CA ALA A 148 -5.17 -10.30 -4.55
C ALA A 148 -4.61 -11.14 -3.40
N VAL A 149 -4.19 -12.38 -3.66
CA VAL A 149 -3.44 -13.18 -2.69
C VAL A 149 -2.08 -12.53 -2.43
N HIS A 150 -1.36 -12.17 -3.49
CA HIS A 150 -0.08 -11.46 -3.41
C HIS A 150 -0.23 -10.07 -2.78
N GLY A 151 -1.28 -9.32 -3.16
CA GLY A 151 -1.62 -8.04 -2.55
C GLY A 151 -1.89 -8.15 -1.04
N GLY A 152 -2.53 -9.22 -0.61
CA GLY A 152 -2.78 -9.52 0.79
C GLY A 152 -1.53 -9.58 1.65
N VAL A 153 -0.56 -10.36 1.21
CA VAL A 153 0.72 -10.52 1.91
C VAL A 153 1.41 -9.15 2.04
N LEU A 154 1.44 -8.35 0.96
CA LEU A 154 1.99 -7.00 0.99
C LEU A 154 1.24 -6.09 1.99
N GLY A 155 -0.10 -6.19 2.05
CA GLY A 155 -0.92 -5.46 3.00
C GLY A 155 -0.65 -5.84 4.46
N CYS A 156 -0.45 -7.13 4.74
CA CYS A 156 -0.06 -7.61 6.08
C CYS A 156 1.30 -7.08 6.50
N ILE A 157 2.30 -7.16 5.60
CA ILE A 157 3.64 -6.62 5.86
C ILE A 157 3.56 -5.09 6.07
N ALA A 158 2.80 -4.38 5.24
CA ALA A 158 2.60 -2.93 5.38
C ALA A 158 1.99 -2.57 6.74
N ALA A 159 1.02 -3.34 7.24
CA ALA A 159 0.42 -3.11 8.55
C ALA A 159 1.40 -3.29 9.71
N VAL A 160 2.33 -4.25 9.63
CA VAL A 160 3.41 -4.40 10.61
C VAL A 160 4.27 -3.13 10.65
N PHE A 161 4.67 -2.61 9.49
CA PHE A 161 5.42 -1.36 9.42
C PHE A 161 4.64 -0.13 9.91
N GLN A 162 3.36 -0.03 9.57
CA GLN A 162 2.50 1.06 10.06
C GLN A 162 2.35 1.02 11.58
N ALA A 163 2.19 -0.17 12.15
CA ALA A 163 2.11 -0.36 13.59
C ALA A 163 3.43 -0.02 14.28
N ALA A 164 4.57 -0.43 13.71
CA ALA A 164 5.88 -0.06 14.21
C ALA A 164 6.08 1.47 14.18
N TYR A 165 5.66 2.15 13.11
CA TYR A 165 5.71 3.61 13.00
C TYR A 165 4.91 4.32 14.11
N LEU A 166 3.73 3.78 14.45
CA LEU A 166 2.90 4.27 15.55
C LEU A 166 3.52 3.94 16.92
N GLY A 167 4.09 2.75 17.07
CA GLY A 167 4.79 2.31 18.28
C GLY A 167 5.99 3.20 18.60
N ASP A 168 6.83 3.51 17.61
CA ASP A 168 7.99 4.42 17.72
C ASP A 168 7.58 5.83 18.21
N ARG A 169 6.30 6.21 18.08
CA ARG A 169 5.73 7.49 18.54
C ARG A 169 4.88 7.37 19.80
N GLY A 170 4.92 6.24 20.49
CA GLY A 170 4.16 6.00 21.72
C GLY A 170 2.67 5.76 21.49
N ARG A 171 2.20 5.60 20.25
CA ARG A 171 0.78 5.35 19.90
C ARG A 171 0.47 3.85 19.85
N VAL A 172 0.89 3.11 20.87
CA VAL A 172 0.82 1.64 20.92
C VAL A 172 -0.62 1.13 20.80
N SER A 173 -1.58 1.78 21.46
CA SER A 173 -3.00 1.39 21.39
C SER A 173 -3.57 1.48 19.96
N GLU A 174 -3.10 2.45 19.16
CA GLU A 174 -3.51 2.55 17.77
C GLU A 174 -2.79 1.56 16.88
N ALA A 175 -1.51 1.30 17.13
CA ALA A 175 -0.75 0.24 16.46
C ALA A 175 -1.47 -1.10 16.61
N TRP A 176 -1.99 -1.39 17.81
CA TRP A 176 -2.76 -2.59 18.11
C TRP A 176 -4.10 -2.66 17.40
N LYS A 177 -4.86 -1.55 17.38
CA LYS A 177 -6.10 -1.46 16.60
C LYS A 177 -5.85 -1.70 15.11
N LEU A 178 -4.73 -1.19 14.59
CA LEU A 178 -4.36 -1.31 13.19
C LEU A 178 -4.03 -2.75 12.80
N ILE A 179 -3.23 -3.45 13.61
CA ILE A 179 -2.90 -4.88 13.38
C ILE A 179 -4.13 -5.75 13.53
N GLY A 180 -4.92 -5.55 14.60
CA GLY A 180 -6.12 -6.35 14.87
C GLY A 180 -7.10 -6.35 13.70
N ARG A 181 -7.32 -5.18 13.06
CA ARG A 181 -8.18 -5.08 11.87
C ARG A 181 -7.67 -5.94 10.71
N HIS A 182 -6.37 -6.01 10.47
CA HIS A 182 -5.83 -6.79 9.35
C HIS A 182 -5.84 -8.30 9.58
N VAL A 183 -5.60 -8.74 10.83
CA VAL A 183 -5.73 -10.15 11.17
C VAL A 183 -7.19 -10.61 11.03
N ILE A 184 -8.15 -9.81 11.52
CA ILE A 184 -9.59 -10.17 11.47
C ILE A 184 -10.13 -10.18 10.04
N ILE A 185 -9.83 -9.16 9.22
CA ILE A 185 -10.33 -9.07 7.83
C ILE A 185 -9.84 -10.27 6.99
N ARG A 186 -8.60 -10.73 7.22
CA ARG A 186 -8.06 -11.87 6.48
C ARG A 186 -8.62 -13.22 6.95
N LEU A 187 -8.90 -13.37 8.25
CA LEU A 187 -9.61 -14.55 8.75
C LEU A 187 -11.04 -14.62 8.17
N GLN A 188 -11.73 -13.49 8.03
CA GLN A 188 -13.05 -13.46 7.38
C GLN A 188 -12.99 -13.78 5.88
N GLN A 189 -11.99 -13.28 5.15
CA GLN A 189 -11.80 -13.63 3.73
C GLN A 189 -11.45 -15.12 3.53
N TYR A 190 -10.68 -15.72 4.44
CA TYR A 190 -10.35 -17.15 4.39
C TYR A 190 -11.58 -18.03 4.70
N SER A 191 -12.39 -17.64 5.69
CA SER A 191 -13.66 -18.34 5.99
C SER A 191 -14.68 -18.27 4.84
N PHE A 192 -14.59 -17.28 3.96
CA PHE A 192 -15.48 -17.17 2.80
C PHE A 192 -15.00 -17.97 1.58
N THR A 193 -13.72 -18.35 1.54
CA THR A 193 -13.11 -18.99 0.37
C THR A 193 -12.92 -20.50 0.51
N HIS A 194 -12.97 -21.08 1.71
CA HIS A 194 -12.80 -22.53 1.87
C HIS A 194 -13.59 -23.18 3.02
N ASP A 195 -14.57 -24.00 2.61
CA ASP A 195 -14.98 -25.28 3.22
C ASP A 195 -13.98 -26.40 2.88
N ILE A 196 -12.67 -26.07 2.81
CA ILE A 196 -11.60 -27.02 2.49
C ILE A 196 -10.41 -26.79 3.43
N SER A 197 -10.07 -27.87 4.12
CA SER A 197 -8.89 -28.14 4.96
C SER A 197 -7.78 -27.08 5.04
N SER A 198 -7.69 -26.51 6.24
CA SER A 198 -6.52 -26.42 7.13
C SER A 198 -5.11 -26.08 6.57
N THR A 199 -4.49 -25.13 7.29
CA THR A 199 -3.05 -24.97 7.58
C THR A 199 -2.28 -23.91 6.80
N VAL A 200 -2.55 -22.62 7.07
CA VAL A 200 -1.50 -21.59 7.21
C VAL A 200 -1.97 -20.58 8.26
N LEU A 201 -1.80 -20.92 9.54
CA LEU A 201 -1.81 -19.90 10.58
C LEU A 201 -0.48 -19.13 10.44
N CYS A 202 -0.56 -17.87 10.00
CA CYS A 202 0.50 -16.91 10.24
C CYS A 202 0.65 -16.75 11.75
N GLU A 203 1.43 -17.61 12.39
CA GLU A 203 2.01 -17.32 13.69
C GLU A 203 2.96 -16.14 13.48
N VAL A 204 2.42 -14.92 13.59
CA VAL A 204 3.24 -13.77 13.95
C VAL A 204 3.78 -14.09 15.34
N PRO A 205 5.07 -14.42 15.50
CA PRO A 205 5.53 -14.98 16.76
C PRO A 205 5.34 -13.90 17.83
N ARG A 206 4.69 -14.24 18.96
CA ARG A 206 4.46 -13.31 20.08
C ARG A 206 5.75 -12.57 20.51
N GLN A 207 6.91 -13.17 20.28
CA GLN A 207 8.23 -12.54 20.51
C GLN A 207 8.47 -11.29 19.65
N TRP A 208 8.04 -11.26 18.38
CA TRP A 208 8.19 -10.09 17.51
C TRP A 208 7.36 -8.90 17.98
N VAL A 209 6.17 -9.19 18.54
CA VAL A 209 5.27 -8.19 19.11
C VAL A 209 5.84 -7.57 20.37
N CYS A 210 6.38 -8.37 21.29
CA CYS A 210 6.95 -7.86 22.52
C CYS A 210 8.25 -7.07 22.28
N THR A 211 9.12 -7.54 21.38
CA THR A 211 10.42 -6.90 21.13
C THR A 211 10.30 -5.60 20.33
N ALA A 212 9.37 -5.50 19.38
CA ALA A 212 9.15 -4.26 18.61
C ALA A 212 8.42 -3.16 19.40
N ILE A 213 7.57 -3.51 20.37
CA ILE A 213 6.67 -2.55 21.04
C ILE A 213 7.20 -2.14 22.42
N LEU A 214 7.84 -3.04 23.18
CA LEU A 214 8.33 -2.70 24.52
C LEU A 214 9.64 -1.90 24.50
N GLY A 215 10.18 -1.58 23.32
CA GLY A 215 11.34 -0.71 23.17
C GLY A 215 12.49 -1.18 24.04
N GLY A 216 13.24 -2.19 23.59
CA GLY A 216 14.48 -2.63 24.23
C GLY A 216 15.45 -1.47 24.38
N ARG A 217 15.32 -0.69 25.45
CA ARG A 217 16.30 0.27 25.92
C ARG A 217 17.48 -0.57 26.42
N ASN A 218 18.60 -0.42 25.70
CA ASN A 218 19.96 -0.84 26.05
C ASN A 218 20.28 -2.35 25.93
N GLY A 219 20.64 -2.76 24.72
CA GLY A 219 21.50 -3.94 24.49
C GLY A 219 22.67 -3.55 23.61
N LYS A 220 23.87 -3.39 24.19
CA LYS A 220 25.13 -3.26 23.43
C LYS A 220 25.31 -4.49 22.53
N PRO A 221 25.88 -4.35 21.33
CA PRO A 221 26.15 -5.50 20.47
C PRO A 221 27.25 -6.38 21.09
N CYS A 222 27.02 -7.69 21.13
CA CYS A 222 28.08 -8.68 21.36
C CYS A 222 28.95 -8.75 20.11
N THR A 223 30.19 -8.30 20.22
CA THR A 223 31.27 -8.58 19.27
C THR A 223 31.58 -10.07 19.29
N LYS A 224 31.66 -10.69 18.11
CA LYS A 224 32.49 -11.88 17.90
C LYS A 224 33.89 -11.42 17.52
#